data_AF-A0A2T5XXH6-F1
#
_entry.id   AF-A0A2T5XXH6-F1
#
_cell.length_a   1.000
_cell.length_b   1.000
_cell.length_c   1.000
_cell.angle_alpha   90.00
_cell.angle_beta   90.00
_cell.angle_gamma   90.00
#
_symmetry.space_group_name_H-M   'P 1'
#
loop_
_entity.id
_entity.type
_entity.pdbx_description
1 polymer ?
#
loop_
_entity_poly.entity_id
_entity_poly.type
_entity_poly.pdbx_seq_one_letter_code
_entity_poly.pdbx_strand_id
1 'polypeptide(L)'
;MAIKYIPYYPTTLQGQAMLDNFVRTQRILRYRDNDKVIERIERGMPLYEVEKQEIVGENPHNNTIIRGECLSACAYLKEKGIKVDLVYIDPPFASGADYAKKVYLRRNPKVAEAIKQAETEIDSDEIRGFEEKMYGDVWDKERYLNWMYENLMAIKSVMSETASIYVHLDWHIGHYVKILLDEIFGEDNFINEIIWCYTGPGSPGMQQFSRKHDTIFWYSKSESHIFNGDDVRIPSNVHSGGFNGEMNKDDSGAYSNKGKIPEDWWEFAVSSRFRVDGINRVEYATEKPFKLLERIIKASSNEGMLIADFFGGSGVTATVAHKLGRRFIQCDIGINSIETARDRLRKAGAVFEVLEVKDGVSLYRNPVQTMDKLKSLILGLRNEDRLDKFWEGSINDTKEGMMPVYLPNLMDSSTRLLDTALMNRILKEAMPDLPDDTKKVIIYYIDITSKEEIEQFIKEQNDTLIKIELRDLKNILDNVVVEDEATFKIKQVQPEGQVFKVWQVYIERFFSDRVSRKIDEYNLKGQQQALKGNKEYVPITISEEGLETIEFLSLDCTAAEGTWHSDAEILINRLGYVRKNGIDTKEFWDGAITSENKPLRLKIRNICGDESIYLL
;
A
#
# COMPACT_ATOMS: atom_id res chain seq x y z
N MET A 1 -13.17 -7.95 -13.09
CA MET A 1 -13.95 -9.15 -12.75
C MET A 1 -13.03 -10.18 -12.13
N ALA A 2 -13.38 -10.70 -10.97
CA ALA A 2 -12.71 -11.86 -10.41
C ALA A 2 -12.87 -13.05 -11.38
N ILE A 3 -11.77 -13.74 -11.65
CA ILE A 3 -11.74 -14.94 -12.49
C ILE A 3 -12.53 -16.07 -11.81
N LYS A 4 -12.37 -16.21 -10.49
CA LYS A 4 -13.08 -17.18 -9.64
C LYS A 4 -12.92 -16.81 -8.17
N TYR A 5 -13.57 -17.55 -7.29
CA TYR A 5 -13.42 -17.40 -5.84
C TYR A 5 -12.68 -18.60 -5.25
N ILE A 6 -11.68 -18.32 -4.41
CA ILE A 6 -10.83 -19.30 -3.74
C ILE A 6 -11.33 -19.50 -2.31
N PRO A 7 -11.78 -20.70 -1.92
CA PRO A 7 -12.23 -20.98 -0.55
C PRO A 7 -11.18 -20.60 0.49
N TYR A 8 -11.59 -20.09 1.67
CA TYR A 8 -10.68 -19.82 2.80
C TYR A 8 -10.15 -21.11 3.45
N TYR A 9 -10.95 -22.16 3.42
CA TYR A 9 -10.61 -23.50 3.91
C TYR A 9 -10.65 -24.52 2.78
N PRO A 10 -9.98 -25.68 2.88
CA PRO A 10 -10.15 -26.75 1.91
C PRO A 10 -11.65 -27.08 1.77
N THR A 11 -12.16 -27.11 0.54
CA THR A 11 -13.53 -27.57 0.30
C THR A 11 -13.62 -29.05 0.65
N THR A 12 -14.55 -29.40 1.54
CA THR A 12 -14.94 -30.79 1.83
C THR A 12 -15.71 -31.37 0.64
N LEU A 13 -15.09 -31.45 -0.52
CA LEU A 13 -15.67 -32.08 -1.71
C LEU A 13 -15.48 -33.59 -1.64
N GLN A 14 -16.42 -34.26 -0.95
CA GLN A 14 -16.89 -35.66 -1.07
C GLN A 14 -17.19 -36.28 0.31
N GLY A 15 -18.40 -36.04 0.83
CA GLY A 15 -19.05 -36.98 1.74
C GLY A 15 -18.65 -36.98 3.22
N GLN A 16 -17.90 -35.99 3.71
CA GLN A 16 -17.73 -35.83 5.16
C GLN A 16 -18.85 -34.97 5.73
N ALA A 17 -19.65 -35.57 6.62
CA ALA A 17 -20.53 -34.82 7.51
C ALA A 17 -19.68 -33.88 8.37
N MET A 18 -19.85 -32.57 8.19
CA MET A 18 -19.39 -31.58 9.16
C MET A 18 -20.26 -31.74 10.41
N LEU A 19 -19.68 -32.33 11.47
CA LEU A 19 -20.30 -32.37 12.79
C LEU A 19 -20.29 -30.94 13.37
N ASP A 20 -21.39 -30.22 13.15
CA ASP A 20 -21.69 -28.86 13.63
C ASP A 20 -21.79 -28.76 15.18
N ASN A 21 -21.55 -29.87 15.87
CA ASN A 21 -21.66 -30.01 17.32
C ASN A 21 -20.32 -29.81 18.08
N PHE A 22 -19.23 -29.49 17.38
CA PHE A 22 -17.97 -29.02 17.99
C PHE A 22 -17.70 -27.53 17.71
N VAL A 23 -18.73 -26.81 17.25
CA VAL A 23 -18.69 -25.38 16.96
C VAL A 23 -18.48 -24.56 18.23
N ARG A 24 -17.21 -24.20 18.46
CA ARG A 24 -16.82 -22.97 19.16
C ARG A 24 -16.97 -21.74 18.23
N THR A 25 -17.96 -21.75 17.34
CA THR A 25 -18.09 -20.82 16.18
C THR A 25 -19.44 -20.10 16.09
N GLN A 26 -20.04 -19.71 17.21
CA GLN A 26 -20.81 -18.47 17.18
C GLN A 26 -19.84 -17.34 17.54
N ARG A 27 -19.66 -16.38 16.63
CA ARG A 27 -18.86 -15.17 16.85
C ARG A 27 -19.14 -14.61 18.24
N ILE A 28 -18.10 -14.45 19.06
CA ILE A 28 -18.23 -13.85 20.39
C ILE A 28 -18.66 -12.38 20.26
N LEU A 29 -18.33 -11.75 19.13
CA LEU A 29 -18.69 -10.37 18.80
C LEU A 29 -19.61 -10.33 17.58
N ARG A 30 -20.78 -9.71 17.73
CA ARG A 30 -21.71 -9.44 16.62
C ARG A 30 -21.70 -7.94 16.31
N TYR A 31 -21.27 -7.59 15.11
CA TYR A 31 -21.29 -6.22 14.60
C TYR A 31 -22.40 -6.05 13.56
N ARG A 32 -22.72 -4.81 13.15
CA ARG A 32 -23.62 -4.59 12.02
C ARG A 32 -23.06 -5.28 10.77
N ASP A 33 -23.96 -5.83 9.95
CA ASP A 33 -23.62 -6.56 8.73
C ASP A 33 -22.84 -7.88 8.94
N ASN A 34 -22.92 -8.48 10.13
CA ASN A 34 -22.26 -9.75 10.47
C ASN A 34 -22.53 -10.86 9.44
N ASP A 35 -23.79 -11.00 9.02
CA ASP A 35 -24.25 -12.05 8.09
C ASP A 35 -23.56 -11.92 6.72
N LYS A 36 -23.30 -10.67 6.28
CA LYS A 36 -22.58 -10.41 5.01
C LYS A 36 -21.15 -10.93 5.04
N VAL A 37 -20.48 -10.87 6.19
CA VAL A 37 -19.13 -11.42 6.33
C VAL A 37 -19.17 -12.95 6.22
N ILE A 38 -20.20 -13.60 6.79
CA ILE A 38 -20.36 -15.06 6.67
C ILE A 38 -20.54 -15.44 5.20
N GLU A 39 -21.47 -14.78 4.50
CA GLU A 39 -21.72 -15.00 3.06
C GLU A 39 -20.43 -14.81 2.23
N ARG A 40 -19.61 -13.79 2.53
CA ARG A 40 -18.33 -13.57 1.84
C ARG A 40 -17.31 -14.66 2.11
N ILE A 41 -17.18 -15.13 3.35
CA ILE A 41 -16.28 -16.23 3.69
C ILE A 41 -16.71 -17.52 2.99
N GLU A 42 -18.02 -17.79 2.93
CA GLU A 42 -18.57 -18.94 2.21
C GLU A 42 -18.34 -18.84 0.70
N ARG A 43 -18.51 -17.64 0.14
CA ARG A 43 -18.21 -17.36 -1.28
C ARG A 43 -16.74 -17.59 -1.61
N GLY A 44 -15.83 -17.25 -0.70
CA GLY A 44 -14.38 -17.36 -0.87
C GLY A 44 -13.69 -16.03 -1.22
N MET A 45 -12.36 -16.07 -1.29
CA MET A 45 -11.53 -14.93 -1.65
C MET A 45 -11.57 -14.68 -3.16
N PRO A 46 -11.78 -13.44 -3.63
CA PRO A 46 -11.79 -13.15 -5.06
C PRO A 46 -10.38 -13.30 -5.66
N LEU A 47 -10.24 -14.15 -6.68
CA LEU A 47 -9.01 -14.25 -7.48
C LEU A 47 -9.17 -13.39 -8.74
N TYR A 48 -8.23 -12.48 -8.95
CA TYR A 48 -8.16 -11.66 -10.15
C TYR A 48 -6.99 -12.10 -11.03
N GLU A 49 -6.95 -11.57 -12.25
CA GLU A 49 -5.77 -11.66 -13.09
C GLU A 49 -4.59 -10.96 -12.41
N VAL A 50 -3.43 -11.60 -12.42
CA VAL A 50 -2.20 -11.06 -11.86
C VAL A 50 -1.17 -10.98 -12.96
N GLU A 51 -0.77 -9.76 -13.28
CA GLU A 51 0.19 -9.48 -14.34
C GLU A 51 1.56 -9.13 -13.76
N LYS A 52 2.61 -9.64 -14.39
CA LYS A 52 3.98 -9.28 -14.05
C LYS A 52 4.37 -7.97 -14.71
N GLN A 53 4.54 -6.94 -13.90
CA GLN A 53 4.87 -5.59 -14.37
C GLN A 53 6.37 -5.40 -14.58
N GLU A 54 7.18 -5.84 -13.60
CA GLU A 54 8.63 -5.61 -13.60
C GLU A 54 9.39 -6.84 -13.07
N ILE A 55 10.56 -7.07 -13.65
CA ILE A 55 11.59 -7.98 -13.12
C ILE A 55 12.86 -7.18 -12.82
N VAL A 56 13.37 -7.35 -11.60
CA VAL A 56 14.61 -6.75 -11.11
C VAL A 56 15.63 -7.88 -10.84
N GLY A 57 16.60 -8.03 -11.74
CA GLY A 57 17.60 -9.12 -11.69
C GLY A 57 17.00 -10.50 -12.02
N GLU A 58 17.75 -11.58 -11.77
CA GLU A 58 17.34 -12.94 -12.19
C GLU A 58 16.24 -13.58 -11.31
N ASN A 59 16.04 -13.06 -10.08
CA ASN A 59 15.03 -13.50 -9.12
C ASN A 59 14.77 -15.03 -9.00
N PRO A 60 15.81 -15.87 -8.76
CA PRO A 60 15.65 -17.34 -8.74
C PRO A 60 14.79 -17.86 -7.58
N HIS A 61 14.54 -17.04 -6.57
CA HIS A 61 13.82 -17.42 -5.36
C HIS A 61 12.36 -16.95 -5.34
N ASN A 62 11.89 -16.32 -6.42
CA ASN A 62 10.54 -15.75 -6.55
C ASN A 62 10.20 -14.80 -5.39
N ASN A 63 11.12 -13.88 -5.07
CA ASN A 63 10.77 -12.76 -4.19
C ASN A 63 9.82 -11.84 -4.94
N THR A 64 8.76 -11.38 -4.27
CA THR A 64 7.65 -10.72 -4.94
C THR A 64 7.20 -9.49 -4.19
N ILE A 65 6.93 -8.42 -4.94
CA ILE A 65 6.12 -7.27 -4.50
C ILE A 65 4.80 -7.35 -5.26
N ILE A 66 3.67 -7.33 -4.56
CA ILE A 66 2.32 -7.42 -5.14
C ILE A 66 1.61 -6.10 -4.89
N ARG A 67 1.21 -5.41 -5.95
CA ARG A 67 0.26 -4.31 -5.84
C ARG A 67 -1.16 -4.85 -5.88
N GLY A 68 -1.88 -4.70 -4.78
CA GLY A 68 -3.24 -5.20 -4.63
C GLY A 68 -3.69 -5.23 -3.17
N GLU A 69 -4.94 -5.60 -2.96
CA GLU A 69 -5.46 -5.83 -1.61
C GLU A 69 -4.99 -7.17 -1.02
N CYS A 70 -4.90 -7.23 0.32
CA CYS A 70 -4.48 -8.42 1.05
C CYS A 70 -5.32 -9.67 0.69
N LEU A 71 -6.65 -9.54 0.56
CA LEU A 71 -7.53 -10.63 0.11
C LEU A 71 -7.13 -11.19 -1.25
N SER A 72 -6.96 -10.33 -2.24
CA SER A 72 -6.62 -10.72 -3.61
C SER A 72 -5.21 -11.32 -3.69
N ALA A 73 -4.26 -10.78 -2.94
CA ALA A 73 -2.92 -11.35 -2.84
C ALA A 73 -2.95 -12.73 -2.20
N CYS A 74 -3.69 -12.92 -1.10
CA CYS A 74 -3.85 -14.24 -0.47
C CYS A 74 -4.55 -15.24 -1.40
N ALA A 75 -5.56 -14.81 -2.17
CA ALA A 75 -6.21 -15.64 -3.18
C ALA A 75 -5.21 -16.13 -4.24
N TYR A 76 -4.37 -15.22 -4.74
CA TYR A 76 -3.30 -15.54 -5.69
C TYR A 76 -2.29 -16.53 -5.11
N LEU A 77 -1.78 -16.29 -3.90
CA LEU A 77 -0.84 -17.20 -3.25
C LEU A 77 -1.43 -18.58 -3.03
N LYS A 78 -2.69 -18.64 -2.57
CA LYS A 78 -3.38 -19.89 -2.32
C LYS A 78 -3.62 -20.69 -3.58
N GLU A 79 -4.05 -20.03 -4.67
CA GLU A 79 -4.20 -20.65 -5.99
C GLU A 79 -2.88 -21.24 -6.50
N LYS A 80 -1.75 -20.58 -6.22
CA LYS A 80 -0.41 -21.07 -6.58
C LYS A 80 0.14 -22.11 -5.60
N GLY A 81 -0.58 -22.45 -4.53
CA GLY A 81 -0.11 -23.37 -3.50
C GLY A 81 1.06 -22.83 -2.67
N ILE A 82 1.27 -21.51 -2.65
CA ILE A 82 2.35 -20.86 -1.92
C ILE A 82 1.97 -20.77 -0.44
N LYS A 83 2.91 -21.16 0.44
CA LYS A 83 2.77 -21.06 1.89
C LYS A 83 3.84 -20.16 2.48
N VAL A 84 3.45 -19.32 3.43
CA VAL A 84 4.32 -18.35 4.12
C VAL A 84 4.66 -18.83 5.52
N ASP A 85 5.90 -18.64 5.95
CA ASP A 85 6.45 -19.19 7.19
C ASP A 85 6.46 -18.21 8.36
N LEU A 86 6.38 -16.91 8.06
CA LEU A 86 6.22 -15.86 9.05
C LEU A 86 5.44 -14.72 8.42
N VAL A 87 4.48 -14.18 9.17
CA VAL A 87 3.72 -13.01 8.77
C VAL A 87 3.96 -11.88 9.77
N TYR A 88 4.30 -10.70 9.28
CA TYR A 88 4.21 -9.45 10.06
C TYR A 88 3.23 -8.54 9.34
N ILE A 89 2.29 -7.95 10.07
CA ILE A 89 1.36 -6.97 9.52
C ILE A 89 1.22 -5.74 10.42
N ASP A 90 1.09 -4.60 9.77
CA ASP A 90 0.88 -3.28 10.35
C ASP A 90 -0.31 -2.61 9.63
N PRO A 91 -1.55 -3.12 9.84
CA PRO A 91 -2.72 -2.60 9.15
C PRO A 91 -3.03 -1.15 9.58
N PRO A 92 -3.89 -0.42 8.87
CA PRO A 92 -4.41 0.89 9.32
C PRO A 92 -5.02 0.78 10.74
N PHE A 93 -4.96 1.84 11.55
CA PHE A 93 -5.36 1.80 12.97
C PHE A 93 -6.76 2.35 13.26
N ALA A 94 -7.53 2.73 12.23
CA ALA A 94 -8.80 3.45 12.36
C ALA A 94 -8.66 4.76 13.16
N SER A 95 -7.52 5.43 13.05
CA SER A 95 -7.13 6.64 13.80
C SER A 95 -7.84 7.92 13.34
N GLY A 96 -8.52 7.90 12.20
CA GLY A 96 -9.15 9.08 11.58
C GLY A 96 -8.17 10.03 10.87
N ALA A 97 -6.91 9.62 10.66
CA ALA A 97 -5.85 10.46 10.10
C ALA A 97 -5.69 10.30 8.58
N ASP A 98 -5.47 11.41 7.88
CA ASP A 98 -4.97 11.41 6.50
C ASP A 98 -3.44 11.38 6.51
N TYR A 99 -2.84 10.36 5.91
CA TYR A 99 -1.39 10.26 5.75
C TYR A 99 -0.97 10.83 4.41
N ALA A 100 -0.01 11.76 4.41
CA ALA A 100 0.52 12.38 3.21
C ALA A 100 2.04 12.21 3.06
N LYS A 101 2.51 12.02 1.83
CA LYS A 101 3.92 12.08 1.42
C LYS A 101 4.22 13.51 1.02
N LYS A 102 5.40 14.01 1.40
CA LYS A 102 5.90 15.28 0.85
C LYS A 102 6.52 15.00 -0.52
N VAL A 103 6.02 15.70 -1.52
CA VAL A 103 6.51 15.71 -2.90
C VAL A 103 7.37 16.94 -3.08
N TYR A 104 8.55 16.77 -3.67
CA TYR A 104 9.52 17.84 -3.87
C TYR A 104 9.82 18.01 -5.36
N LEU A 105 9.91 19.27 -5.81
CA LEU A 105 10.58 19.56 -7.07
C LEU A 105 12.07 19.26 -6.91
N ARG A 106 12.64 18.61 -7.93
CA ARG A 106 14.07 18.26 -7.94
C ARG A 106 14.89 19.36 -8.59
N ARG A 107 16.20 19.26 -8.46
CA ARG A 107 17.11 20.18 -9.16
C ARG A 107 17.03 19.94 -10.67
N ASN A 108 16.65 20.95 -11.45
CA ASN A 108 16.67 20.88 -12.91
C ASN A 108 18.14 20.97 -13.41
N PRO A 109 18.62 19.99 -14.21
CA PRO A 109 19.98 19.97 -14.72
C PRO A 109 20.32 21.14 -15.65
N LYS A 110 19.38 21.57 -16.50
CA LYS A 110 19.60 22.65 -17.48
C LYS A 110 19.68 24.02 -16.82
N VAL A 111 18.82 24.25 -15.82
CA VAL A 111 18.86 25.48 -15.02
C VAL A 111 20.16 25.55 -14.21
N ALA A 112 20.59 24.43 -13.64
CA ALA A 112 21.85 24.36 -12.89
C ALA A 112 23.08 24.67 -13.75
N GLU A 113 23.12 24.20 -15.00
CA GLU A 113 24.20 24.49 -15.94
C GLU A 113 24.22 25.98 -16.33
N ALA A 114 23.06 26.58 -16.62
CA ALA A 114 22.93 28.00 -16.91
C ALA A 114 23.39 28.90 -15.74
N ILE A 115 23.06 28.52 -14.49
CA ILE A 115 23.47 29.27 -13.29
C ILE A 115 24.97 29.09 -13.02
N LYS A 116 25.53 27.89 -13.25
CA LYS A 116 26.98 27.65 -13.12
C LYS A 116 27.79 28.47 -14.13
N GLN A 117 27.25 28.71 -15.32
CA GLN A 117 27.83 29.63 -16.32
C GLN A 117 27.68 31.11 -15.91
N ALA A 118 26.75 31.44 -15.01
CA ALA A 118 26.47 32.79 -14.53
C ALA A 118 27.11 33.15 -13.17
N GLU A 119 28.03 32.31 -12.65
CA GLU A 119 28.82 32.53 -11.40
C GLU A 119 28.02 33.00 -10.16
N THR A 120 26.77 32.56 -9.99
CA THR A 120 25.95 32.94 -8.83
C THR A 120 25.86 31.78 -7.83
N GLU A 121 26.19 32.01 -6.55
CA GLU A 121 26.02 31.03 -5.47
C GLU A 121 24.53 30.84 -5.13
N ILE A 122 24.08 29.59 -5.01
CA ILE A 122 22.72 29.25 -4.56
C ILE A 122 22.74 29.01 -3.05
N ASP A 123 21.87 29.72 -2.33
CA ASP A 123 21.49 29.41 -0.95
C ASP A 123 20.59 28.16 -0.94
N SER A 124 20.82 27.24 -0.02
CA SER A 124 20.26 25.87 -0.03
C SER A 124 18.77 25.75 0.27
N ASP A 125 18.03 26.86 0.27
CA ASP A 125 16.68 26.98 0.85
C ASP A 125 15.52 26.90 -0.16
N GLU A 126 15.78 26.68 -1.46
CA GLU A 126 14.72 26.57 -2.48
C GLU A 126 14.18 25.15 -2.72
N ILE A 127 14.13 24.27 -1.71
CA ILE A 127 13.40 23.00 -1.85
C ILE A 127 11.90 23.29 -1.75
N ARG A 128 11.27 23.55 -2.90
CA ARG A 128 9.82 23.72 -3.01
C ARG A 128 9.14 22.35 -3.06
N GLY A 129 8.17 22.15 -2.18
CA GLY A 129 7.43 20.89 -2.10
C GLY A 129 5.97 21.09 -1.68
N PHE A 130 5.16 20.08 -1.94
CA PHE A 130 3.75 20.02 -1.59
C PHE A 130 3.42 18.64 -0.98
N GLU A 131 2.22 18.46 -0.47
CA GLU A 131 1.79 17.20 0.15
C GLU A 131 0.86 16.42 -0.78
N GLU A 132 1.11 15.12 -0.90
CA GLU A 132 0.25 14.16 -1.60
C GLU A 132 -0.34 13.18 -0.59
N LYS A 133 -1.66 13.12 -0.45
CA LYS A 133 -2.29 12.14 0.45
C LYS A 133 -2.09 10.72 -0.10
N MET A 134 -1.47 9.87 0.70
CA MET A 134 -1.18 8.47 0.40
C MET A 134 -2.40 7.59 0.70
N TYR A 135 -2.97 7.69 1.91
CA TYR A 135 -4.15 6.95 2.35
C TYR A 135 -4.84 7.67 3.52
N GLY A 136 -6.15 7.48 3.67
CA GLY A 136 -6.94 7.99 4.80
C GLY A 136 -7.36 6.86 5.72
N ASP A 137 -7.06 6.98 7.01
CA ASP A 137 -7.40 6.01 8.07
C ASP A 137 -8.75 6.34 8.71
N VAL A 138 -9.74 6.71 7.89
CA VAL A 138 -11.09 7.10 8.34
C VAL A 138 -12.00 5.89 8.23
N TRP A 139 -12.02 5.07 9.28
CA TRP A 139 -12.84 3.86 9.33
C TRP A 139 -13.97 3.98 10.34
N ASP A 140 -15.14 3.49 9.94
CA ASP A 140 -16.13 3.04 10.91
C ASP A 140 -15.62 1.76 11.58
N LYS A 141 -15.66 1.70 12.91
CA LYS A 141 -15.03 0.62 13.69
C LYS A 141 -15.58 -0.75 13.32
N GLU A 142 -16.89 -0.87 13.12
CA GLU A 142 -17.53 -2.15 12.80
C GLU A 142 -17.12 -2.64 11.41
N ARG A 143 -17.10 -1.73 10.43
CA ARG A 143 -16.61 -2.03 9.08
C ARG A 143 -15.14 -2.44 9.07
N TYR A 144 -14.31 -1.75 9.87
CA TYR A 144 -12.89 -2.10 10.01
C TYR A 144 -12.73 -3.53 10.54
N LEU A 145 -13.48 -3.91 11.58
CA LEU A 145 -13.36 -5.23 12.19
C LEU A 145 -13.83 -6.34 11.25
N ASN A 146 -14.92 -6.11 10.50
CA ASN A 146 -15.36 -7.02 9.44
C ASN A 146 -14.29 -7.20 8.36
N TRP A 147 -13.72 -6.09 7.89
CA TRP A 147 -12.62 -6.11 6.90
C TRP A 147 -11.38 -6.83 7.45
N MET A 148 -10.97 -6.56 8.69
CA MET A 148 -9.80 -7.18 9.31
C MET A 148 -10.01 -8.69 9.52
N TYR A 149 -11.22 -9.12 9.89
CA TYR A 149 -11.56 -10.53 10.01
C TYR A 149 -11.37 -11.27 8.67
N GLU A 150 -11.92 -10.74 7.58
CA GLU A 150 -11.75 -11.33 6.24
C GLU A 150 -10.26 -11.43 5.85
N ASN A 151 -9.47 -10.39 6.12
CA ASN A 151 -8.04 -10.39 5.83
C ASN A 151 -7.24 -11.37 6.70
N LEU A 152 -7.48 -11.42 8.02
CA LEU A 152 -6.80 -12.36 8.92
C LEU A 152 -7.12 -13.82 8.57
N MET A 153 -8.37 -14.10 8.18
CA MET A 153 -8.79 -15.41 7.68
C MET A 153 -8.05 -15.78 6.39
N ALA A 154 -7.91 -14.83 5.46
CA ALA A 154 -7.17 -15.03 4.22
C ALA A 154 -5.69 -15.31 4.49
N ILE A 155 -5.06 -14.52 5.36
CA ILE A 155 -3.66 -14.68 5.80
C ILE A 155 -3.46 -16.06 6.43
N LYS A 156 -4.30 -16.46 7.40
CA LYS A 156 -4.22 -17.79 8.04
C LYS A 156 -4.27 -18.91 7.01
N SER A 157 -5.06 -18.74 5.95
CA SER A 157 -5.21 -19.76 4.89
C SER A 157 -3.95 -20.00 4.07
N VAL A 158 -3.02 -19.04 3.99
CA VAL A 158 -1.75 -19.14 3.25
C VAL A 158 -0.54 -19.36 4.16
N MET A 159 -0.70 -19.36 5.48
CA MET A 159 0.38 -19.68 6.42
C MET A 159 0.74 -21.18 6.40
N SER A 160 2.01 -21.51 6.62
CA SER A 160 2.49 -22.88 6.89
C SER A 160 2.14 -23.30 8.32
N GLU A 161 2.15 -24.60 8.64
CA GLU A 161 1.67 -25.10 9.95
C GLU A 161 2.50 -24.57 11.13
N THR A 162 3.80 -24.36 10.94
CA THR A 162 4.71 -23.85 11.97
C THR A 162 4.83 -22.32 11.98
N ALA A 163 4.02 -21.64 11.17
CA ALA A 163 4.15 -20.20 10.98
C ALA A 163 3.63 -19.40 12.18
N SER A 164 4.29 -18.28 12.42
CA SER A 164 3.84 -17.24 13.35
C SER A 164 3.27 -16.04 12.61
N ILE A 165 2.36 -15.30 13.25
CA ILE A 165 1.90 -13.98 12.83
C ILE A 165 2.14 -12.96 13.94
N TYR A 166 2.66 -11.80 13.57
CA TYR A 166 2.82 -10.62 14.42
C TYR A 166 1.91 -9.51 13.90
N VAL A 167 0.97 -9.07 14.73
CA VAL A 167 -0.02 -8.04 14.37
C VAL A 167 0.24 -6.79 15.20
N HIS A 168 0.72 -5.74 14.56
CA HIS A 168 1.04 -4.45 15.18
C HIS A 168 -0.19 -3.54 15.18
N LEU A 169 -0.59 -3.06 16.36
CA LEU A 169 -1.73 -2.17 16.53
C LEU A 169 -1.49 -1.11 17.60
N ASP A 170 -2.29 -0.06 17.57
CA ASP A 170 -2.35 0.92 18.66
C ASP A 170 -3.59 0.72 19.55
N TRP A 171 -3.71 1.58 20.56
CA TRP A 171 -4.77 1.55 21.57
C TRP A 171 -6.20 1.78 21.03
N HIS A 172 -6.38 2.29 19.79
CA HIS A 172 -7.72 2.54 19.24
C HIS A 172 -8.45 1.24 18.92
N ILE A 173 -7.72 0.24 18.39
CA ILE A 173 -8.31 -0.99 17.85
C ILE A 173 -7.68 -2.28 18.38
N GLY A 174 -6.52 -2.20 19.04
CA GLY A 174 -5.73 -3.35 19.51
C GLY A 174 -6.55 -4.43 20.23
N HIS A 175 -7.32 -4.04 21.25
CA HIS A 175 -8.12 -5.00 22.03
C HIS A 175 -9.24 -5.68 21.22
N TYR A 176 -9.82 -4.99 20.23
CA TYR A 176 -10.87 -5.57 19.40
C TYR A 176 -10.29 -6.59 18.41
N VAL A 177 -9.16 -6.26 17.78
CA VAL A 177 -8.46 -7.19 16.89
C VAL A 177 -7.86 -8.37 17.66
N LYS A 178 -7.43 -8.18 18.92
CA LYS A 178 -7.01 -9.29 19.79
C LYS A 178 -8.11 -10.35 19.92
N ILE A 179 -9.35 -9.94 20.13
CA ILE A 179 -10.48 -10.89 20.22
C ILE A 179 -10.72 -11.57 18.86
N LEU A 180 -10.58 -10.85 17.74
CA LEU A 180 -10.64 -11.48 16.41
C LEU A 180 -9.52 -12.51 16.22
N LEU A 181 -8.30 -12.23 16.70
CA LEU A 181 -7.19 -13.17 16.64
C LEU A 181 -7.45 -14.41 17.51
N ASP A 182 -8.02 -14.24 18.70
CA ASP A 182 -8.45 -15.38 19.54
C ASP A 182 -9.49 -16.25 18.82
N GLU A 183 -10.46 -15.64 18.13
CA GLU A 183 -11.46 -16.39 17.36
C GLU A 183 -10.85 -17.11 16.16
N ILE A 184 -9.97 -16.44 15.42
CA ILE A 184 -9.42 -16.95 14.16
C ILE A 184 -8.29 -17.95 14.40
N PHE A 185 -7.35 -17.66 15.29
CA PHE A 185 -6.17 -18.48 15.56
C PHE A 185 -6.37 -19.43 16.73
N GLY A 186 -7.28 -19.13 17.66
CA GLY A 186 -7.48 -19.86 18.90
C GLY A 186 -6.69 -19.23 20.05
N GLU A 187 -7.34 -19.08 21.21
CA GLU A 187 -6.74 -18.54 22.45
C GLU A 187 -5.48 -19.30 22.86
N ASP A 188 -5.47 -20.63 22.70
CA ASP A 188 -4.32 -21.49 23.04
C ASP A 188 -3.09 -21.25 22.15
N ASN A 189 -3.27 -20.63 20.99
CA ASN A 189 -2.19 -20.31 20.05
C ASN A 189 -1.64 -18.88 20.23
N PHE A 190 -2.17 -18.12 21.19
CA PHE A 190 -1.62 -16.84 21.60
C PHE A 190 -0.30 -17.05 22.34
N ILE A 191 0.78 -16.42 21.85
CA ILE A 191 2.12 -16.60 22.42
C ILE A 191 2.48 -15.44 23.36
N ASN A 192 2.48 -14.20 22.86
CA ASN A 192 2.79 -13.01 23.66
C ASN A 192 2.03 -11.77 23.20
N GLU A 193 1.77 -10.88 24.16
CA GLU A 193 1.52 -9.46 23.92
C GLU A 193 2.84 -8.72 24.10
N ILE A 194 3.38 -8.20 23.00
CA ILE A 194 4.68 -7.53 22.99
C ILE A 194 4.44 -6.02 23.02
N ILE A 195 4.99 -5.34 24.01
CA ILE A 195 4.86 -3.90 24.19
C ILE A 195 6.07 -3.21 23.58
N TRP A 196 5.88 -2.53 22.45
CA TRP A 196 6.94 -1.73 21.86
C TRP A 196 6.94 -0.32 22.46
N CYS A 197 7.86 -0.10 23.41
CA CYS A 197 8.10 1.19 24.05
C CYS A 197 8.97 2.10 23.19
N TYR A 198 8.61 3.37 23.13
CA TYR A 198 9.39 4.41 22.46
C TYR A 198 9.42 5.72 23.23
N THR A 199 10.55 6.42 23.14
CA THR A 199 10.76 7.69 23.83
C THR A 199 10.48 8.88 22.90
N GLY A 200 10.19 10.04 23.50
CA GLY A 200 10.03 11.30 22.78
C GLY A 200 9.49 12.39 23.70
N PRO A 201 9.50 13.66 23.28
CA PRO A 201 8.96 14.74 24.10
C PRO A 201 7.49 14.45 24.45
N GLY A 202 7.10 14.80 25.67
CA GLY A 202 5.69 14.87 26.05
C GLY A 202 5.07 16.13 25.43
N SER A 203 3.77 16.08 25.14
CA SER A 203 3.04 17.28 24.74
C SER A 203 2.68 18.09 26.00
N PRO A 204 3.06 19.37 26.10
CA PRO A 204 2.66 20.22 27.23
C PRO A 204 1.14 20.31 27.35
N GLY A 205 0.61 20.32 28.57
CA GLY A 205 -0.83 20.53 28.83
C GLY A 205 -1.73 19.30 28.66
N MET A 206 -1.17 18.10 28.48
CA MET A 206 -1.95 16.86 28.45
C MET A 206 -2.53 16.53 29.83
N GLN A 207 -3.83 16.21 29.88
CA GLN A 207 -4.54 15.77 31.10
C GLN A 207 -4.49 14.25 31.31
N GLN A 208 -3.53 13.57 30.70
CA GLN A 208 -3.35 12.13 30.74
C GLN A 208 -1.87 11.76 30.59
N PHE A 209 -1.51 10.52 30.94
CA PHE A 209 -0.16 10.02 30.69
C PHE A 209 0.18 10.05 29.20
N SER A 210 1.43 10.34 28.89
CA SER A 210 1.90 10.32 27.52
C SER A 210 1.86 8.90 26.96
N ARG A 211 1.21 8.72 25.81
CA ARG A 211 1.21 7.46 25.08
C ARG A 211 2.59 7.22 24.47
N LYS A 212 3.26 6.15 24.91
CA LYS A 212 4.67 5.85 24.62
C LYS A 212 4.91 4.37 24.28
N HIS A 213 3.86 3.66 23.89
CA HIS A 213 3.98 2.32 23.39
C HIS A 213 2.89 2.02 22.36
N ASP A 214 3.22 1.07 21.48
CA ASP A 214 2.28 0.33 20.64
C ASP A 214 2.31 -1.14 21.05
N THR A 215 1.28 -1.91 20.67
CA THR A 215 1.14 -3.32 21.03
C THR A 215 1.30 -4.20 19.80
N ILE A 216 2.05 -5.30 19.94
CA ILE A 216 2.24 -6.31 18.91
C ILE A 216 1.77 -7.64 19.46
N PHE A 217 0.71 -8.21 18.87
CA PHE A 217 0.23 -9.53 19.24
C PHE A 217 0.94 -10.60 18.44
N TRP A 218 1.52 -11.58 19.12
CA TRP A 218 2.16 -12.74 18.52
C TRP A 218 1.28 -13.98 18.68
N TYR A 219 0.86 -14.55 17.55
CA TYR A 219 0.16 -15.82 17.47
C TYR A 219 0.94 -16.84 16.65
N SER A 220 0.77 -18.10 16.99
CA SER A 220 1.11 -19.24 16.16
C SER A 220 -0.09 -19.67 15.32
N LYS A 221 0.14 -20.32 14.18
CA LYS A 221 -0.95 -20.90 13.38
C LYS A 221 -1.51 -22.18 14.02
N SER A 222 -0.64 -22.95 14.66
CA SER A 222 -0.91 -24.24 15.30
C SER A 222 -0.16 -24.31 16.63
N GLU A 223 -0.36 -25.41 17.37
CA GLU A 223 0.34 -25.66 18.65
C GLU A 223 1.88 -25.67 18.53
N SER A 224 2.42 -25.83 17.31
CA SER A 224 3.85 -25.77 17.03
C SER A 224 4.23 -24.49 16.31
N HIS A 225 5.30 -23.83 16.76
CA HIS A 225 5.87 -22.65 16.12
C HIS A 225 7.40 -22.62 16.24
N ILE A 226 8.04 -21.81 15.40
CA ILE A 226 9.48 -21.59 15.43
C ILE A 226 9.81 -20.47 16.41
N PHE A 227 10.76 -20.73 17.32
CA PHE A 227 11.34 -19.71 18.19
C PHE A 227 12.86 -19.90 18.39
N ASN A 228 13.65 -19.03 17.76
CA ASN A 228 15.10 -18.98 17.82
C ASN A 228 15.55 -17.97 18.90
N GLY A 229 15.24 -18.26 20.15
CA GLY A 229 15.54 -17.36 21.28
C GLY A 229 17.03 -16.99 21.40
N ASP A 230 17.92 -17.89 21.00
CA ASP A 230 19.37 -17.66 21.01
C ASP A 230 19.81 -16.56 20.02
N ASP A 231 19.13 -16.41 18.88
CA ASP A 231 19.48 -15.43 17.84
C ASP A 231 19.07 -13.99 18.19
N VAL A 232 18.26 -13.83 19.24
CA VAL A 232 17.73 -12.53 19.68
C VAL A 232 18.21 -12.14 21.07
N ARG A 233 19.16 -12.87 21.66
CA ARG A 233 19.71 -12.56 22.97
C ARG A 233 20.30 -11.15 23.01
N ILE A 234 20.06 -10.48 24.14
CA ILE A 234 20.67 -9.20 24.49
C ILE A 234 21.68 -9.41 25.62
N PRO A 235 22.75 -8.59 25.68
CA PRO A 235 23.71 -8.66 26.78
C PRO A 235 23.00 -8.52 28.12
N SER A 236 23.31 -9.41 29.07
CA SER A 236 22.82 -9.28 30.44
C SER A 236 23.52 -8.08 31.09
N ASN A 237 22.75 -7.08 31.53
CA ASN A 237 23.31 -6.01 32.34
C ASN A 237 23.86 -6.62 33.64
N VAL A 238 25.17 -6.53 33.85
CA VAL A 238 25.91 -7.06 35.02
C VAL A 238 25.49 -6.37 36.34
N HIS A 239 24.49 -5.48 36.33
CA HIS A 239 24.07 -4.68 37.48
C HIS A 239 22.73 -5.10 38.10
N SER A 240 22.14 -6.21 37.64
CA SER A 240 21.06 -6.87 38.38
C SER A 240 21.66 -7.72 39.51
N GLY A 241 22.36 -7.06 40.45
CA GLY A 241 22.69 -7.64 41.74
C GLY A 241 21.38 -7.99 42.43
N GLY A 242 21.12 -9.29 42.57
CA GLY A 242 19.92 -9.81 43.20
C GLY A 242 19.70 -9.19 44.58
N PHE A 243 18.43 -8.95 44.91
CA PHE A 243 18.00 -8.72 46.28
C PHE A 243 18.62 -9.79 47.18
N ASN A 244 19.31 -9.34 48.25
CA ASN A 244 19.96 -10.18 49.24
C ASN A 244 19.07 -11.35 49.69
N GLY A 245 19.46 -12.57 49.30
CA GLY A 245 18.95 -13.84 49.80
C GLY A 245 19.85 -14.93 49.26
N GLU A 246 20.47 -15.70 50.15
CA GLU A 246 21.50 -16.70 49.87
C GLU A 246 21.20 -17.54 48.62
N MET A 247 21.86 -17.23 47.49
CA MET A 247 21.85 -18.10 46.32
C MET A 247 22.89 -19.21 46.52
N ASN A 248 22.42 -20.46 46.43
CA ASN A 248 23.25 -21.66 46.36
C ASN A 248 24.37 -21.46 45.34
N LYS A 249 25.62 -21.60 45.79
CA LYS A 249 26.83 -21.44 44.97
C LYS A 249 26.98 -22.46 43.84
N ASP A 250 26.12 -23.48 43.81
CA ASP A 250 26.27 -24.61 42.89
C ASP A 250 25.50 -24.45 41.56
N ASP A 251 24.69 -23.39 41.41
CA ASP A 251 23.89 -23.16 40.18
C ASP A 251 24.23 -21.84 39.46
N SER A 252 25.23 -21.10 39.94
CA SER A 252 25.61 -19.78 39.41
C SER A 252 26.54 -19.82 38.19
N GLY A 253 26.84 -21.00 37.65
CA GLY A 253 27.80 -21.19 36.54
C GLY A 253 27.20 -21.14 35.12
N ALA A 254 25.88 -21.04 34.96
CA ALA A 254 25.20 -21.20 33.66
C ALA A 254 24.42 -19.97 33.15
N TYR A 255 24.38 -18.85 33.89
CA TYR A 255 23.94 -17.56 33.33
C TYR A 255 25.06 -17.00 32.45
N SER A 256 25.18 -17.66 31.30
CA SER A 256 26.32 -17.71 30.40
C SER A 256 26.67 -16.35 29.76
N ASN A 257 27.91 -16.24 29.31
CA ASN A 257 28.43 -15.20 28.41
C ASN A 257 27.58 -14.93 27.14
N LYS A 258 26.50 -15.67 26.89
CA LYS A 258 25.59 -15.52 25.74
C LYS A 258 24.49 -14.46 25.94
N GLY A 259 24.32 -13.92 27.15
CA GLY A 259 23.26 -12.94 27.44
C GLY A 259 21.87 -13.56 27.69
N LYS A 260 20.84 -12.73 27.81
CA LYS A 260 19.45 -13.14 28.09
C LYS A 260 18.57 -13.02 26.85
N ILE A 261 17.53 -13.85 26.75
CA ILE A 261 16.44 -13.62 25.80
C ILE A 261 15.72 -12.34 26.24
N PRO A 262 15.40 -11.40 25.33
CA PRO A 262 14.71 -10.16 25.69
C PRO A 262 13.32 -10.47 26.27
N GLU A 263 12.88 -9.60 27.18
CA GLU A 263 11.49 -9.58 27.64
C GLU A 263 10.52 -9.27 26.48
N ASP A 264 9.22 -9.32 26.74
CA ASP A 264 8.16 -8.92 25.81
C ASP A 264 7.87 -7.41 25.81
N TRP A 265 8.63 -6.60 26.55
CA TRP A 265 8.64 -5.15 26.39
C TRP A 265 9.94 -4.70 25.73
N TRP A 266 9.83 -4.06 24.57
CA TRP A 266 10.96 -3.74 23.72
C TRP A 266 11.14 -2.23 23.59
N GLU A 267 12.36 -1.76 23.78
CA GLU A 267 12.70 -0.36 23.55
C GLU A 267 13.40 -0.21 22.20
N PHE A 268 12.65 0.33 21.23
CA PHE A 268 13.21 0.78 19.95
C PHE A 268 12.70 2.19 19.65
N ALA A 269 13.54 3.02 19.04
CA ALA A 269 13.14 4.37 18.69
C ALA A 269 12.17 4.38 17.51
N VAL A 270 11.20 5.29 17.53
CA VAL A 270 10.33 5.52 16.36
C VAL A 270 11.17 6.06 15.21
N SER A 271 11.18 5.31 14.12
CA SER A 271 11.91 5.56 12.87
C SER A 271 11.56 6.88 12.20
N SER A 272 10.42 7.51 12.49
CA SER A 272 10.08 8.85 11.99
C SER A 272 10.68 9.98 12.84
N ARG A 273 11.05 9.75 14.12
CA ARG A 273 11.39 10.84 15.06
C ARG A 273 12.84 10.90 15.56
N PHE A 274 13.54 9.77 15.72
CA PHE A 274 14.94 9.77 16.21
C PHE A 274 15.91 8.90 15.40
N ARG A 275 17.05 9.45 14.95
CA ARG A 275 18.10 8.68 14.25
C ARG A 275 18.82 7.78 15.26
N VAL A 276 18.37 6.54 15.44
CA VAL A 276 18.97 5.63 16.44
C VAL A 276 19.79 4.50 15.81
N ASP A 277 19.66 4.26 14.50
CA ASP A 277 20.26 3.07 13.87
C ASP A 277 21.27 3.36 12.75
N GLY A 278 21.73 4.61 12.57
CA GLY A 278 22.75 4.96 11.57
C GLY A 278 22.34 4.77 10.09
N ILE A 279 21.10 4.34 9.82
CA ILE A 279 20.56 4.12 8.48
C ILE A 279 19.89 5.41 7.97
N ASN A 280 20.19 5.78 6.73
CA ASN A 280 19.51 6.87 6.02
C ASN A 280 18.05 6.49 5.77
N ARG A 281 17.14 7.21 6.41
CA ARG A 281 15.69 7.00 6.32
C ARG A 281 15.18 7.27 4.91
N VAL A 282 14.15 6.54 4.52
CA VAL A 282 13.38 6.84 3.32
C VAL A 282 12.22 7.75 3.77
N GLU A 283 11.80 8.70 2.94
CA GLU A 283 10.79 9.73 3.32
C GLU A 283 9.36 9.16 3.36
N TYR A 284 9.13 8.12 4.17
CA TYR A 284 7.84 7.48 4.37
C TYR A 284 7.36 7.72 5.81
N ALA A 285 6.14 8.26 5.97
CA ALA A 285 5.67 8.83 7.24
C ALA A 285 5.58 7.81 8.38
N THR A 286 5.25 6.55 8.07
CA THR A 286 4.94 5.48 9.03
C THR A 286 5.94 4.31 8.99
N GLU A 287 7.13 4.52 8.43
CA GLU A 287 8.18 3.50 8.38
C GLU A 287 8.45 2.92 9.77
N LYS A 288 8.57 1.58 9.89
CA LYS A 288 8.89 0.87 11.14
C LYS A 288 10.41 0.69 11.34
N PRO A 289 10.91 0.59 12.59
CA PRO A 289 12.34 0.47 12.83
C PRO A 289 12.90 -0.87 12.32
N PHE A 290 14.07 -0.83 11.66
CA PHE A 290 14.73 -2.04 11.15
C PHE A 290 14.99 -3.08 12.25
N LYS A 291 15.50 -2.65 13.41
CA LYS A 291 15.83 -3.55 14.52
C LYS A 291 14.60 -4.26 15.12
N LEU A 292 13.43 -3.61 15.07
CA LEU A 292 12.19 -4.21 15.53
C LEU A 292 11.86 -5.44 14.67
N LEU A 293 11.84 -5.26 13.35
CA LEU A 293 11.55 -6.37 12.43
C LEU A 293 12.69 -7.38 12.36
N GLU A 294 13.94 -6.95 12.54
CA GLU A 294 15.09 -7.86 12.63
C GLU A 294 14.94 -8.84 13.79
N ARG A 295 14.51 -8.36 14.97
CA ARG A 295 14.24 -9.21 16.13
C ARG A 295 13.12 -10.20 15.83
N ILE A 296 12.00 -9.73 15.29
CA ILE A 296 10.85 -10.58 14.95
C ILE A 296 11.25 -11.67 13.95
N ILE A 297 11.92 -11.31 12.85
CA ILE A 297 12.29 -12.25 11.79
C ILE A 297 13.33 -13.26 12.27
N LYS A 298 14.33 -12.83 13.07
CA LYS A 298 15.30 -13.76 13.66
C LYS A 298 14.63 -14.75 14.62
N ALA A 299 13.76 -14.26 15.51
CA ALA A 299 13.08 -15.10 16.48
C ALA A 299 12.19 -16.15 15.82
N SER A 300 11.49 -15.82 14.73
CA SER A 300 10.39 -16.67 14.25
C SER A 300 10.58 -17.20 12.83
N SER A 301 11.81 -17.22 12.31
CA SER A 301 12.13 -17.82 11.00
C SER A 301 13.58 -18.26 10.86
N ASN A 302 13.81 -19.24 9.99
CA ASN A 302 15.15 -19.70 9.57
C ASN A 302 15.52 -19.12 8.19
N GLU A 303 16.79 -19.19 7.81
CA GLU A 303 17.23 -18.81 6.47
C GLU A 303 16.48 -19.58 5.37
N GLY A 304 16.24 -18.95 4.23
CA GLY A 304 15.48 -19.50 3.10
C GLY A 304 13.96 -19.55 3.27
N MET A 305 13.43 -19.37 4.49
CA MET A 305 11.99 -19.30 4.76
C MET A 305 11.34 -18.09 4.09
N LEU A 306 10.04 -18.19 3.85
CA LEU A 306 9.25 -17.16 3.16
C LEU A 306 8.52 -16.26 4.16
N ILE A 307 8.91 -14.99 4.21
CA ILE A 307 8.31 -13.98 5.09
C ILE A 307 7.30 -13.16 4.29
N ALA A 308 6.12 -12.92 4.84
CA ALA A 308 5.09 -12.12 4.18
C ALA A 308 4.65 -10.91 5.00
N ASP A 309 4.37 -9.82 4.30
CA ASP A 309 3.73 -8.63 4.84
C ASP A 309 2.67 -8.13 3.86
N PHE A 310 1.40 -8.22 4.26
CA PHE A 310 0.25 -7.88 3.41
C PHE A 310 -0.22 -6.43 3.55
N PHE A 311 0.47 -5.64 4.39
CA PHE A 311 0.26 -4.21 4.62
C PHE A 311 1.60 -3.49 4.63
N GLY A 312 2.49 -3.90 3.73
CA GLY A 312 3.90 -3.71 4.02
C GLY A 312 4.42 -2.30 3.80
N GLY A 313 3.61 -1.38 3.27
CA GLY A 313 3.93 0.03 3.13
C GLY A 313 5.29 0.25 2.49
N SER A 314 6.19 0.88 3.25
CA SER A 314 7.56 1.20 2.79
C SER A 314 8.49 0.00 2.52
N GLY A 315 8.10 -1.23 2.84
CA GLY A 315 8.89 -2.44 2.54
C GLY A 315 10.03 -2.74 3.52
N VAL A 316 9.92 -2.31 4.79
CA VAL A 316 10.94 -2.66 5.82
C VAL A 316 11.01 -4.17 6.00
N THR A 317 9.86 -4.84 6.15
CA THR A 317 9.76 -6.29 6.40
C THR A 317 10.49 -7.10 5.33
N ALA A 318 10.16 -6.85 4.06
CA ALA A 318 10.82 -7.48 2.92
C ALA A 318 12.33 -7.20 2.87
N THR A 319 12.74 -5.96 3.17
CA THR A 319 14.17 -5.58 3.15
C THR A 319 14.95 -6.29 4.26
N VAL A 320 14.39 -6.38 5.46
CA VAL A 320 15.01 -7.09 6.58
C VAL A 320 15.06 -8.60 6.30
N ALA A 321 13.98 -9.18 5.78
CA ALA A 321 13.95 -10.58 5.37
C ALA A 321 15.07 -10.88 4.36
N HIS A 322 15.19 -10.06 3.31
CA HIS A 322 16.27 -10.19 2.32
C HIS A 322 17.67 -10.13 2.96
N LYS A 323 17.93 -9.12 3.80
CA LYS A 323 19.23 -8.95 4.47
C LYS A 323 19.59 -10.11 5.40
N LEU A 324 18.59 -10.77 5.95
CA LEU A 324 18.77 -11.96 6.77
C LEU A 324 18.79 -13.25 5.94
N GLY A 325 18.80 -13.22 4.61
CA GLY A 325 18.82 -14.44 3.79
C GLY A 325 17.49 -15.21 3.76
N ARG A 326 16.38 -14.53 4.01
CA ARG A 326 15.02 -15.07 3.85
C ARG A 326 14.41 -14.57 2.54
N ARG A 327 13.44 -15.32 2.03
CA ARG A 327 12.60 -14.92 0.89
C ARG A 327 11.49 -14.00 1.37
N PHE A 328 10.92 -13.20 0.48
CA PHE A 328 9.83 -12.29 0.86
C PHE A 328 8.68 -12.23 -0.15
N ILE A 329 7.48 -12.02 0.39
CA ILE A 329 6.33 -11.48 -0.33
C ILE A 329 5.89 -10.21 0.38
N GLN A 330 5.87 -9.11 -0.35
CA GLN A 330 5.37 -7.82 0.10
C GLN A 330 4.08 -7.53 -0.65
N CYS A 331 3.01 -7.10 0.02
CA CYS A 331 1.80 -6.61 -0.63
C CYS A 331 1.39 -5.26 -0.06
N ASP A 332 0.94 -4.36 -0.94
CA ASP A 332 0.30 -3.10 -0.57
C ASP A 332 -0.61 -2.63 -1.71
N ILE A 333 -1.65 -1.87 -1.39
CA ILE A 333 -2.57 -1.33 -2.39
C ILE A 333 -2.04 -0.04 -3.02
N GLY A 334 -1.29 0.75 -2.26
CA GLY A 334 -0.82 2.07 -2.63
C GLY A 334 0.39 2.01 -3.55
N ILE A 335 0.31 2.58 -4.75
CA ILE A 335 1.43 2.59 -5.71
C ILE A 335 2.69 3.21 -5.11
N ASN A 336 2.56 4.29 -4.34
CA ASN A 336 3.69 4.95 -3.68
C ASN A 336 4.36 4.03 -2.65
N SER A 337 3.61 3.16 -1.98
CA SER A 337 4.16 2.13 -1.08
C SER A 337 4.97 1.12 -1.89
N ILE A 338 4.41 0.65 -3.00
CA ILE A 338 5.06 -0.31 -3.92
C ILE A 338 6.36 0.26 -4.47
N GLU A 339 6.35 1.50 -4.97
CA GLU A 339 7.55 2.19 -5.48
C GLU A 339 8.60 2.40 -4.39
N THR A 340 8.18 2.84 -3.20
CA THR A 340 9.08 3.03 -2.06
C THR A 340 9.75 1.71 -1.66
N ALA A 341 8.97 0.63 -1.57
CA ALA A 341 9.46 -0.71 -1.26
C ALA A 341 10.40 -1.22 -2.36
N ARG A 342 10.04 -1.04 -3.63
CA ARG A 342 10.82 -1.41 -4.81
C ARG A 342 12.19 -0.73 -4.79
N ASP A 343 12.24 0.59 -4.64
CA ASP A 343 13.49 1.34 -4.62
C ASP A 343 14.37 1.00 -3.42
N ARG A 344 13.75 0.71 -2.27
CA ARG A 344 14.44 0.28 -1.06
C ARG A 344 15.07 -1.10 -1.23
N LEU A 345 14.31 -2.06 -1.76
CA LEU A 345 14.77 -3.42 -1.99
C LEU A 345 15.89 -3.44 -3.03
N ARG A 346 15.74 -2.68 -4.11
CA ARG A 346 16.77 -2.52 -5.13
C ARG A 346 18.06 -1.94 -4.56
N LYS A 347 17.96 -0.89 -3.73
CA LYS A 347 19.10 -0.35 -2.98
C LYS A 347 19.74 -1.37 -2.03
N ALA A 348 18.95 -2.27 -1.45
CA ALA A 348 19.45 -3.33 -0.59
C ALA A 348 20.15 -4.46 -1.35
N GLY A 349 20.17 -4.43 -2.70
CA GLY A 349 20.72 -5.50 -3.53
C GLY A 349 19.76 -6.67 -3.75
N ALA A 350 18.48 -6.51 -3.41
CA ALA A 350 17.48 -7.55 -3.60
C ALA A 350 17.13 -7.71 -5.09
N VAL A 351 16.85 -8.95 -5.46
CA VAL A 351 16.24 -9.33 -6.73
C VAL A 351 14.80 -9.77 -6.46
N PHE A 352 13.88 -9.32 -7.29
CA PHE A 352 12.44 -9.51 -7.10
C PHE A 352 11.67 -9.24 -8.39
N GLU A 353 10.40 -9.61 -8.39
CA GLU A 353 9.43 -9.21 -9.40
C GLU A 353 8.32 -8.36 -8.77
N VAL A 354 7.74 -7.46 -9.57
CA VAL A 354 6.57 -6.67 -9.21
C VAL A 354 5.37 -7.21 -9.97
N LEU A 355 4.33 -7.60 -9.23
CA LEU A 355 3.07 -8.10 -9.75
C LEU A 355 1.97 -7.07 -9.51
N GLU A 356 1.05 -6.95 -10.45
CA GLU A 356 -0.15 -6.14 -10.34
C GLU A 356 -1.38 -7.04 -10.32
N VAL A 357 -2.22 -6.90 -9.30
CA VAL A 357 -3.55 -7.49 -9.28
C VAL A 357 -4.50 -6.60 -10.09
N LYS A 358 -5.17 -7.17 -11.10
CA LYS A 358 -6.18 -6.50 -11.91
C LYS A 358 -7.57 -6.56 -11.26
N ASP A 359 -7.64 -6.09 -10.03
CA ASP A 359 -8.88 -5.99 -9.25
C ASP A 359 -9.69 -4.71 -9.55
N GLY A 360 -9.20 -3.87 -10.47
CA GLY A 360 -9.78 -2.57 -10.80
C GLY A 360 -9.49 -1.50 -9.76
N VAL A 361 -8.93 -1.86 -8.60
CA VAL A 361 -8.52 -0.92 -7.54
C VAL A 361 -7.18 -0.29 -7.86
N SER A 362 -6.34 -1.02 -8.57
CA SER A 362 -5.06 -0.60 -9.17
C SER A 362 -5.17 0.61 -10.11
N LEU A 363 -6.36 0.96 -10.61
CA LEU A 363 -6.63 2.24 -11.29
C LEU A 363 -6.53 3.44 -10.34
N TYR A 364 -6.56 3.19 -9.03
CA TYR A 364 -6.71 4.21 -7.99
C TYR A 364 -5.52 4.15 -7.05
N ARG A 365 -4.63 5.14 -7.15
CA ARG A 365 -3.52 5.32 -6.19
C ARG A 365 -4.01 5.54 -4.76
N ASN A 366 -5.21 6.09 -4.62
CA ASN A 366 -5.92 6.39 -3.39
C ASN A 366 -7.44 6.38 -3.67
N PRO A 367 -8.22 5.42 -3.14
CA PRO A 367 -9.62 5.33 -3.51
C PRO A 367 -10.50 6.45 -2.91
N VAL A 368 -10.08 7.11 -1.83
CA VAL A 368 -10.78 8.30 -1.28
C VAL A 368 -10.69 9.48 -2.24
N GLN A 369 -9.49 9.82 -2.72
CA GLN A 369 -9.31 10.88 -3.72
C GLN A 369 -9.95 10.55 -5.06
N THR A 370 -9.95 9.27 -5.42
CA THR A 370 -10.60 8.85 -6.65
C THR A 370 -12.12 9.01 -6.55
N MET A 371 -12.74 8.74 -5.40
CA MET A 371 -14.16 9.04 -5.19
C MET A 371 -14.45 10.52 -5.37
N ASP A 372 -13.62 11.42 -4.82
CA ASP A 372 -13.80 12.87 -5.00
C ASP A 372 -13.60 13.32 -6.46
N LYS A 373 -12.62 12.72 -7.17
CA LYS A 373 -12.34 13.02 -8.58
C LYS A 373 -13.39 12.42 -9.53
N LEU A 374 -13.92 11.23 -9.22
CA LEU A 374 -15.00 10.59 -9.97
C LEU A 374 -16.22 11.51 -10.06
N LYS A 375 -16.56 12.19 -8.97
CA LYS A 375 -17.67 13.14 -8.94
C LYS A 375 -17.50 14.26 -9.96
N SER A 376 -16.27 14.76 -10.15
CA SER A 376 -16.00 15.83 -11.12
C SER A 376 -15.88 15.32 -12.57
N LEU A 377 -15.55 14.05 -12.77
CA LEU A 377 -15.42 13.42 -14.08
C LEU A 377 -16.78 13.01 -14.69
N ILE A 378 -17.76 12.71 -13.84
CA ILE A 378 -19.11 12.40 -14.31
C ILE A 378 -19.77 13.71 -14.74
N LEU A 379 -19.75 13.93 -16.06
CA LEU A 379 -20.32 15.11 -16.70
C LEU A 379 -21.76 15.36 -16.23
N GLY A 380 -21.98 16.53 -15.63
CA GLY A 380 -23.31 16.97 -15.21
C GLY A 380 -23.75 16.48 -13.84
N LEU A 381 -22.93 15.72 -13.11
CA LEU A 381 -23.23 15.31 -11.74
C LEU A 381 -23.25 16.54 -10.81
N ARG A 382 -24.32 16.68 -10.04
CA ARG A 382 -24.49 17.74 -9.04
C ARG A 382 -24.96 17.14 -7.73
N ASN A 383 -24.53 17.76 -6.63
CA ASN A 383 -25.05 17.41 -5.32
C ASN A 383 -26.49 17.91 -5.20
N GLU A 384 -27.37 17.10 -4.62
CA GLU A 384 -28.81 17.39 -4.53
C GLU A 384 -29.30 17.09 -3.11
N ASP A 385 -29.68 18.15 -2.38
CA ASP A 385 -30.04 18.06 -0.96
C ASP A 385 -31.30 17.21 -0.69
N ARG A 386 -32.09 16.93 -1.74
CA ARG A 386 -33.32 16.14 -1.66
C ARG A 386 -33.08 14.63 -1.74
N LEU A 387 -31.87 14.19 -2.07
CA LEU A 387 -31.53 12.78 -2.17
C LEU A 387 -30.91 12.26 -0.87
N ASP A 388 -31.22 11.02 -0.50
CA ASP A 388 -30.53 10.33 0.59
C ASP A 388 -29.03 10.13 0.26
N LYS A 389 -28.20 10.00 1.30
CA LYS A 389 -26.75 9.74 1.18
C LYS A 389 -26.39 8.48 0.40
N PHE A 390 -27.34 7.57 0.18
CA PHE A 390 -27.19 6.43 -0.71
C PHE A 390 -26.89 6.85 -2.15
N TRP A 391 -27.45 7.97 -2.60
CA TRP A 391 -27.24 8.54 -3.92
C TRP A 391 -26.14 9.60 -3.84
N GLU A 392 -25.17 9.53 -4.76
CA GLU A 392 -24.04 10.46 -4.75
C GLU A 392 -24.43 11.85 -5.28
N GLY A 393 -25.52 11.92 -6.06
CA GLY A 393 -26.03 13.17 -6.62
C GLY A 393 -27.02 12.88 -7.75
N SER A 394 -27.22 13.87 -8.62
CA SER A 394 -28.09 13.74 -9.79
C SER A 394 -27.47 14.33 -11.06
N ILE A 395 -27.91 13.82 -12.21
CA ILE A 395 -27.67 14.42 -13.52
C ILE A 395 -29.00 14.89 -14.06
N ASN A 396 -29.08 16.15 -14.51
CA ASN A 396 -30.28 16.69 -15.12
C ASN A 396 -30.24 16.53 -16.64
N ASP A 397 -31.26 15.88 -17.19
CA ASP A 397 -31.49 15.78 -18.63
C ASP A 397 -32.77 16.52 -19.04
N THR A 398 -32.76 17.15 -20.21
CA THR A 398 -33.90 17.93 -20.72
C THR A 398 -35.16 17.11 -20.98
N LYS A 399 -35.05 15.79 -21.20
CA LYS A 399 -36.19 14.89 -21.47
C LYS A 399 -36.53 14.04 -20.25
N GLU A 400 -35.51 13.49 -19.59
CA GLU A 400 -35.68 12.54 -18.49
C GLU A 400 -35.77 13.21 -17.11
N GLY A 401 -35.46 14.51 -17.01
CA GLY A 401 -35.52 15.27 -15.76
C GLY A 401 -34.32 14.99 -14.86
N MET A 402 -34.53 15.05 -13.53
CA MET A 402 -33.51 14.68 -12.55
C MET A 402 -33.29 13.17 -12.58
N MET A 403 -32.05 12.74 -12.80
CA MET A 403 -31.65 11.34 -12.76
C MET A 403 -30.69 11.13 -11.58
N PRO A 404 -31.14 10.55 -10.46
CA PRO A 404 -30.27 10.17 -9.36
C PRO A 404 -29.17 9.20 -9.81
N VAL A 405 -27.98 9.38 -9.24
CA VAL A 405 -26.77 8.62 -9.59
C VAL A 405 -26.26 7.85 -8.38
N TYR A 406 -26.18 6.54 -8.53
CA TYR A 406 -25.47 5.66 -7.60
C TYR A 406 -24.03 5.47 -8.06
N LEU A 407 -23.10 5.63 -7.12
CA LEU A 407 -21.68 5.36 -7.32
C LEU A 407 -21.21 4.33 -6.28
N PRO A 408 -20.52 3.25 -6.70
CA PRO A 408 -19.98 2.27 -5.79
C PRO A 408 -18.84 2.90 -4.98
N ASN A 409 -18.77 2.59 -3.69
CA ASN A 409 -17.70 3.09 -2.84
C ASN A 409 -16.41 2.33 -3.12
N LEU A 410 -15.43 3.01 -3.69
CA LEU A 410 -14.13 2.43 -4.01
C LEU A 410 -13.35 1.93 -2.80
N MET A 411 -13.69 2.31 -1.57
CA MET A 411 -13.09 1.78 -0.34
C MET A 411 -13.81 0.54 0.20
N ASP A 412 -14.98 0.21 -0.32
CA ASP A 412 -15.83 -0.87 0.16
C ASP A 412 -16.01 -1.92 -0.93
N SER A 413 -15.24 -3.00 -0.82
CA SER A 413 -15.22 -4.13 -1.77
C SER A 413 -16.62 -4.71 -2.03
N SER A 414 -17.55 -4.55 -1.09
CA SER A 414 -18.92 -5.06 -1.23
C SER A 414 -19.80 -4.25 -2.16
N THR A 415 -19.44 -2.99 -2.41
CA THR A 415 -20.17 -2.13 -3.34
C THR A 415 -19.53 -2.11 -4.73
N ARG A 416 -18.29 -2.58 -4.86
CA ARG A 416 -17.57 -2.63 -6.15
C ARG A 416 -18.18 -3.64 -7.13
N LEU A 417 -18.77 -4.71 -6.61
CA LEU A 417 -19.46 -5.72 -7.39
C LEU A 417 -20.97 -5.46 -7.37
N LEU A 418 -21.55 -5.28 -8.55
CA LEU A 418 -22.99 -5.28 -8.73
C LEU A 418 -23.49 -6.73 -8.86
N ASP A 419 -24.04 -7.26 -7.77
CA ASP A 419 -24.74 -8.54 -7.72
C ASP A 419 -26.25 -8.35 -7.44
N THR A 420 -27.01 -9.45 -7.46
CA THR A 420 -28.46 -9.41 -7.23
C THR A 420 -28.83 -8.91 -5.84
N ALA A 421 -27.97 -9.13 -4.84
CA ALA A 421 -28.18 -8.64 -3.48
C ALA A 421 -28.06 -7.10 -3.41
N LEU A 422 -26.99 -6.54 -3.99
CA LEU A 422 -26.84 -5.08 -4.09
C LEU A 422 -27.95 -4.48 -4.96
N MET A 423 -28.30 -5.10 -6.08
CA MET A 423 -29.40 -4.63 -6.92
C MET A 423 -30.73 -4.66 -6.18
N ASN A 424 -31.05 -5.74 -5.46
CA ASN A 424 -32.27 -5.84 -4.65
C ASN A 424 -32.34 -4.73 -3.60
N ARG A 425 -31.20 -4.41 -2.98
CA ARG A 425 -31.09 -3.31 -2.04
C ARG A 425 -31.41 -1.97 -2.70
N ILE A 426 -30.86 -1.71 -3.88
CA ILE A 426 -31.16 -0.50 -4.64
C ILE A 426 -32.66 -0.43 -4.94
N LEU A 427 -33.25 -1.53 -5.43
CA LEU A 427 -34.67 -1.61 -5.79
C LEU A 427 -35.62 -1.44 -4.61
N LYS A 428 -35.33 -2.05 -3.46
CA LYS A 428 -36.27 -2.16 -2.32
C LYS A 428 -36.00 -1.16 -1.21
N GLU A 429 -34.77 -0.69 -1.04
CA GLU A 429 -34.40 0.26 0.03
C GLU A 429 -34.18 1.67 -0.52
N ALA A 430 -33.46 1.84 -1.64
CA ALA A 430 -33.02 3.17 -2.08
C ALA A 430 -33.97 3.84 -3.07
N MET A 431 -34.57 3.08 -3.98
CA MET A 431 -35.48 3.61 -4.99
C MET A 431 -36.83 4.10 -4.46
N PRO A 432 -37.47 3.47 -3.46
CA PRO A 432 -38.75 3.95 -2.92
C PRO A 432 -38.67 5.34 -2.28
N ASP A 433 -37.48 5.74 -1.81
CA ASP A 433 -37.25 7.04 -1.16
C ASP A 433 -36.91 8.15 -2.18
N LEU A 434 -36.95 7.87 -3.49
CA LEU A 434 -36.70 8.86 -4.52
C LEU A 434 -37.90 9.81 -4.73
N PRO A 435 -37.65 11.06 -5.17
CA PRO A 435 -38.73 11.99 -5.51
C PRO A 435 -39.70 11.42 -6.56
N ASP A 436 -41.00 11.72 -6.40
CA ASP A 436 -42.10 11.21 -7.25
C ASP A 436 -41.93 11.50 -8.76
N ASP A 437 -41.17 12.54 -9.11
CA ASP A 437 -40.89 12.95 -10.49
C ASP A 437 -39.70 12.22 -11.12
N THR A 438 -39.04 11.32 -10.37
CA THR A 438 -37.90 10.54 -10.87
C THR A 438 -38.37 9.51 -11.89
N LYS A 439 -37.88 9.65 -13.13
CA LYS A 439 -38.20 8.71 -14.22
C LYS A 439 -37.12 7.67 -14.46
N LYS A 440 -35.88 7.99 -14.05
CA LYS A 440 -34.71 7.21 -14.39
C LYS A 440 -33.60 7.40 -13.37
N VAL A 441 -32.87 6.32 -13.08
CA VAL A 441 -31.66 6.33 -12.24
C VAL A 441 -30.48 5.76 -13.01
N ILE A 442 -29.28 6.22 -12.68
CA ILE A 442 -28.02 5.74 -13.25
C ILE A 442 -27.25 5.01 -12.15
N ILE A 443 -26.91 3.75 -12.40
CA ILE A 443 -26.13 2.92 -11.49
C ILE A 443 -24.78 2.67 -12.15
N TYR A 444 -23.74 3.30 -11.60
CA TYR A 444 -22.38 2.94 -11.96
C TYR A 444 -21.98 1.64 -11.26
N TYR A 445 -21.22 0.80 -11.96
CA TYR A 445 -20.62 -0.41 -11.41
C TYR A 445 -19.16 -0.53 -11.86
N ILE A 446 -18.35 -1.27 -11.11
CA ILE A 446 -16.96 -1.55 -11.47
C ILE A 446 -16.87 -2.98 -11.98
N ASP A 447 -17.36 -3.91 -11.18
CA ASP A 447 -17.56 -5.30 -11.58
C ASP A 447 -19.06 -5.64 -11.48
N ILE A 448 -19.51 -6.61 -12.27
CA ILE A 448 -20.90 -7.09 -12.31
C ILE A 448 -20.86 -8.62 -12.39
N THR A 449 -21.78 -9.34 -11.71
CA THR A 449 -21.78 -10.83 -11.72
C THR A 449 -22.04 -11.36 -13.13
N SER A 450 -23.16 -10.94 -13.70
CA SER A 450 -23.52 -11.10 -15.10
C SER A 450 -24.46 -9.95 -15.45
N LYS A 451 -24.19 -9.28 -16.56
CA LYS A 451 -25.04 -8.19 -17.01
C LYS A 451 -26.43 -8.71 -17.37
N GLU A 452 -26.51 -9.87 -18.01
CA GLU A 452 -27.76 -10.52 -18.38
C GLU A 452 -28.58 -10.92 -17.14
N GLU A 453 -27.92 -11.50 -16.13
CA GLU A 453 -28.56 -11.90 -14.88
C GLU A 453 -29.13 -10.69 -14.13
N ILE A 454 -28.36 -9.61 -14.02
CA ILE A 454 -28.80 -8.38 -13.34
C ILE A 454 -29.90 -7.66 -14.12
N GLU A 455 -29.81 -7.58 -15.44
CA GLU A 455 -30.87 -6.99 -16.27
C GLU A 455 -32.18 -7.80 -16.16
N GLN A 456 -32.07 -9.13 -16.15
CA GLN A 456 -33.22 -10.02 -15.93
C GLN A 456 -33.80 -9.85 -14.52
N PHE A 457 -32.94 -9.77 -13.50
CA PHE A 457 -33.36 -9.53 -12.13
C PHE A 457 -34.07 -8.19 -11.97
N ILE A 458 -33.55 -7.11 -12.56
CA ILE A 458 -34.21 -5.80 -12.61
C ILE A 458 -35.60 -5.94 -13.25
N LYS A 459 -35.70 -6.65 -14.38
CA LYS A 459 -36.97 -6.83 -15.08
C LYS A 459 -38.01 -7.60 -14.25
N GLU A 460 -37.57 -8.53 -13.41
CA GLU A 460 -38.45 -9.35 -12.57
C GLU A 460 -38.82 -8.69 -11.24
N GLN A 461 -37.93 -7.89 -10.66
CA GLN A 461 -38.06 -7.39 -9.28
C GLN A 461 -38.31 -5.88 -9.17
N ASN A 462 -38.12 -5.12 -10.26
CA ASN A 462 -38.42 -3.70 -10.29
C ASN A 462 -39.92 -3.47 -10.45
N ASP A 463 -40.58 -3.21 -9.34
CA ASP A 463 -42.02 -2.92 -9.27
C ASP A 463 -42.34 -1.44 -9.54
N THR A 464 -41.34 -0.63 -9.92
CA THR A 464 -41.48 0.82 -10.12
C THR A 464 -41.52 1.19 -11.61
N LEU A 465 -42.02 2.39 -11.93
CA LEU A 465 -41.95 2.96 -13.28
C LEU A 465 -40.57 3.58 -13.59
N ILE A 466 -39.64 3.56 -12.63
CA ILE A 466 -38.33 4.16 -12.74
C ILE A 466 -37.43 3.25 -13.58
N LYS A 467 -36.85 3.78 -14.65
CA LYS A 467 -35.90 3.06 -15.50
C LYS A 467 -34.51 3.04 -14.85
N ILE A 468 -33.81 1.92 -14.97
CA ILE A 468 -32.44 1.78 -14.46
C ILE A 468 -31.48 1.73 -15.64
N GLU A 469 -30.45 2.58 -15.62
CA GLU A 469 -29.34 2.55 -16.56
C GLU A 469 -28.06 2.09 -15.87
N LEU A 470 -27.52 0.95 -16.30
CA LEU A 470 -26.26 0.43 -15.80
C LEU A 470 -25.09 1.01 -16.63
N ARG A 471 -24.10 1.62 -15.96
CA ARG A 471 -22.90 2.15 -16.61
C ARG A 471 -21.64 1.55 -16.00
N ASP A 472 -20.73 1.11 -16.86
CA ASP A 472 -19.40 0.71 -16.42
C ASP A 472 -18.58 1.96 -16.07
N LEU A 473 -18.16 2.04 -14.82
CA LEU A 473 -17.36 3.13 -14.30
C LEU A 473 -15.95 3.16 -14.91
N LYS A 474 -15.41 2.01 -15.34
CA LYS A 474 -14.08 1.90 -15.96
C LYS A 474 -13.97 2.78 -17.21
N ASN A 475 -15.04 2.88 -18.00
CA ASN A 475 -15.07 3.74 -19.20
C ASN A 475 -14.90 5.24 -18.90
N ILE A 476 -15.32 5.71 -17.72
CA ILE A 476 -15.12 7.11 -17.30
C ILE A 476 -13.68 7.32 -16.81
N LEU A 477 -13.08 6.26 -16.29
CA LEU A 477 -11.76 6.26 -15.69
C LEU A 477 -10.65 6.10 -16.71
N ASP A 478 -10.91 5.41 -17.82
CA ASP A 478 -10.00 5.32 -18.95
C ASP A 478 -9.70 6.72 -19.54
N ASN A 479 -10.63 7.68 -19.42
CA ASN A 479 -10.43 9.08 -19.83
C ASN A 479 -9.60 9.93 -18.84
N VAL A 480 -9.13 9.36 -17.72
CA VAL A 480 -8.35 10.04 -16.68
C VAL A 480 -6.85 9.77 -16.81
N VAL A 481 -6.46 8.87 -17.72
CA VAL A 481 -5.05 8.66 -18.09
C VAL A 481 -4.64 9.85 -18.93
N VAL A 482 -4.23 10.92 -18.25
CA VAL A 482 -3.56 12.02 -18.92
C VAL A 482 -2.15 11.53 -19.23
N GLU A 483 -1.84 11.40 -20.51
CA GLU A 483 -0.55 10.91 -20.99
C GLU A 483 0.56 11.92 -20.64
N ASP A 484 1.68 11.43 -20.11
CA ASP A 484 2.87 12.26 -19.96
C ASP A 484 3.58 12.36 -21.32
N GLU A 485 3.97 13.56 -21.73
CA GLU A 485 4.73 13.78 -22.97
C GLU A 485 6.23 13.84 -22.67
N ALA A 486 7.04 13.11 -23.44
CA ALA A 486 8.49 13.16 -23.34
C ALA A 486 9.14 13.34 -24.72
N THR A 487 10.20 14.14 -24.79
CA THR A 487 11.09 14.25 -25.95
C THR A 487 12.49 13.85 -25.53
N PHE A 488 13.13 12.95 -26.28
CA PHE A 488 14.44 12.41 -25.91
C PHE A 488 15.30 12.12 -27.15
N LYS A 489 16.62 12.05 -26.92
CA LYS A 489 17.64 11.72 -27.93
C LYS A 489 18.42 10.49 -27.51
N ILE A 490 18.64 9.59 -28.46
CA ILE A 490 19.42 8.37 -28.26
C ILE A 490 20.71 8.46 -29.06
N LYS A 491 21.85 8.23 -28.41
CA LYS A 491 23.16 8.16 -29.08
C LYS A 491 24.09 7.21 -28.33
N GLN A 492 25.12 6.74 -29.02
CA GLN A 492 26.27 6.13 -28.35
C GLN A 492 27.25 7.21 -27.92
N VAL A 493 27.70 7.13 -26.68
CA VAL A 493 28.71 8.02 -26.10
C VAL A 493 29.84 7.20 -25.51
N GLN A 494 31.03 7.79 -25.44
CA GLN A 494 32.15 7.22 -24.72
C GLN A 494 32.35 8.03 -23.44
N PRO A 495 32.00 7.48 -22.26
CA PRO A 495 32.22 8.18 -20.99
C PRO A 495 33.71 8.42 -20.76
N GLU A 496 34.03 9.55 -20.13
CA GLU A 496 35.42 9.91 -19.83
C GLU A 496 36.07 8.85 -18.92
N GLY A 497 37.24 8.36 -19.31
CA GLY A 497 37.94 7.29 -18.60
C GLY A 497 37.43 5.86 -18.86
N GLN A 498 36.43 5.67 -19.72
CA GLN A 498 35.94 4.33 -20.12
C GLN A 498 36.41 3.92 -21.53
N VAL A 499 36.73 2.64 -21.66
CA VAL A 499 37.21 2.05 -22.92
C VAL A 499 36.07 1.75 -23.90
N PHE A 500 34.88 1.44 -23.37
CA PHE A 500 33.72 1.03 -24.16
C PHE A 500 32.71 2.17 -24.33
N LYS A 501 32.03 2.18 -25.48
CA LYS A 501 30.89 3.06 -25.71
C LYS A 501 29.67 2.50 -24.99
N VAL A 502 28.85 3.39 -24.44
CA VAL A 502 27.56 3.08 -23.84
C VAL A 502 26.45 3.79 -24.62
N TRP A 503 25.24 3.26 -24.55
CA TRP A 503 24.07 3.96 -25.04
C TRP A 503 23.61 5.00 -24.02
N GLN A 504 23.26 6.18 -24.50
CA GLN A 504 22.73 7.26 -23.70
C GLN A 504 21.36 7.66 -24.24
N VAL A 505 20.39 7.75 -23.33
CA VAL A 505 19.10 8.40 -23.56
C VAL A 505 19.11 9.72 -22.81
N TYR A 506 19.08 10.83 -23.55
CA TYR A 506 19.04 12.19 -23.01
C TYR A 506 17.62 12.73 -23.09
N ILE A 507 17.05 13.15 -21.95
CA ILE A 507 15.70 13.70 -21.88
C ILE A 507 15.77 15.20 -22.17
N GLU A 508 15.16 15.62 -23.28
CA GLU A 508 15.13 17.03 -23.66
C GLU A 508 14.01 17.77 -22.94
N ARG A 509 12.85 17.13 -22.82
CA ARG A 509 11.64 17.67 -22.20
C ARG A 509 10.79 16.54 -21.65
N PHE A 510 10.15 16.79 -20.52
CA PHE A 510 9.14 15.93 -19.92
C PHE A 510 8.03 16.77 -19.32
N PHE A 511 6.79 16.49 -19.69
CA PHE A 511 5.63 17.21 -19.20
C PHE A 511 4.55 16.24 -18.72
N SER A 512 4.04 16.50 -17.52
CA SER A 512 2.93 15.76 -16.93
C SER A 512 1.83 16.74 -16.55
N ASP A 513 0.69 16.65 -17.23
CA ASP A 513 -0.50 17.45 -16.88
C ASP A 513 -0.93 17.20 -15.43
N ARG A 514 -0.78 15.95 -14.95
CA ARG A 514 -1.22 15.58 -13.61
C ARG A 514 -0.38 16.29 -12.55
N VAL A 515 0.95 16.30 -12.73
CA VAL A 515 1.86 17.03 -11.84
C VAL A 515 1.53 18.52 -11.87
N SER A 516 1.33 19.08 -13.06
CA SER A 516 0.97 20.49 -13.26
C SER A 516 -0.33 20.87 -12.54
N ARG A 517 -1.41 20.10 -12.73
CA ARG A 517 -2.70 20.33 -12.05
C ARG A 517 -2.59 20.28 -10.52
N LYS A 518 -1.81 19.34 -9.98
CA LYS A 518 -1.59 19.27 -8.52
C LYS A 518 -0.86 20.51 -7.99
N ILE A 519 0.15 20.98 -8.74
CA ILE A 519 0.87 22.20 -8.41
C ILE A 519 -0.07 23.41 -8.46
N ASP A 520 -0.92 23.50 -9.47
CA ASP A 520 -1.93 24.56 -9.60
C ASP A 520 -2.93 24.54 -8.43
N GLU A 521 -3.45 23.37 -8.06
CA GLU A 521 -4.34 23.22 -6.90
C GLU A 521 -3.66 23.61 -5.58
N TYR A 522 -2.39 23.22 -5.40
CA TYR A 522 -1.60 23.59 -4.23
C TYR A 522 -1.37 25.10 -4.16
N ASN A 523 -0.98 25.70 -5.29
CA ASN A 523 -0.78 27.14 -5.44
C ASN A 523 -2.06 27.91 -5.14
N LEU A 524 -3.20 27.47 -5.68
CA LEU A 524 -4.50 28.09 -5.43
C LEU A 524 -4.88 28.05 -3.95
N LYS A 525 -4.71 26.91 -3.28
CA LYS A 525 -4.95 26.77 -1.83
C LYS A 525 -4.02 27.67 -1.02
N GLY A 526 -2.73 27.69 -1.36
CA GLY A 526 -1.73 28.53 -0.71
C GLY A 526 -2.06 30.01 -0.83
N GLN A 527 -2.43 30.48 -2.03
CA GLN A 527 -2.88 31.85 -2.28
C GLN A 527 -4.13 32.20 -1.45
N GLN A 528 -5.14 31.32 -1.41
CA GLN A 528 -6.35 31.54 -0.62
C GLN A 528 -6.07 31.66 0.90
N GLN A 529 -5.13 30.86 1.42
CA GLN A 529 -4.73 30.93 2.83
C GLN A 529 -3.91 32.19 3.12
N ALA A 530 -3.02 32.57 2.21
CA ALA A 530 -2.21 33.78 2.32
C ALA A 530 -3.05 35.05 2.32
N LEU A 531 -4.09 35.11 1.47
CA LEU A 531 -5.10 36.17 1.46
C LEU A 531 -5.85 36.31 2.79
N LYS A 532 -6.12 35.20 3.50
CA LYS A 532 -6.74 35.22 4.83
C LYS A 532 -5.76 35.61 5.95
N GLY A 533 -4.47 35.35 5.77
CA GLY A 533 -3.43 35.54 6.78
C GLY A 533 -2.57 36.80 6.62
N ASN A 534 -2.81 37.62 5.59
CA ASN A 534 -2.01 38.79 5.22
C ASN A 534 -0.50 38.48 5.09
N LYS A 535 -0.18 37.32 4.51
CA LYS A 535 1.20 36.87 4.24
C LYS A 535 1.44 36.82 2.74
N GLU A 536 2.68 37.02 2.32
CA GLU A 536 3.11 36.84 0.93
C GLU A 536 3.24 35.34 0.62
N TYR A 537 2.75 34.90 -0.54
CA TYR A 537 2.82 33.52 -1.00
C TYR A 537 3.60 33.43 -2.30
N VAL A 538 4.65 32.61 -2.29
CA VAL A 538 5.48 32.33 -3.47
C VAL A 538 4.97 31.03 -4.12
N PRO A 539 4.41 31.08 -5.35
CA PRO A 539 3.91 29.89 -6.01
C PRO A 539 5.05 28.96 -6.46
N ILE A 540 4.72 27.67 -6.57
CA ILE A 540 5.56 26.67 -7.20
C ILE A 540 5.40 26.78 -8.73
N THR A 541 6.50 26.83 -9.46
CA THR A 541 6.53 26.94 -10.93
C THR A 541 7.40 25.84 -11.53
N ILE A 542 7.07 25.41 -12.74
CA ILE A 542 7.81 24.39 -13.50
C ILE A 542 8.54 25.08 -14.67
N SER A 543 9.76 24.63 -14.98
CA SER A 543 10.55 25.06 -16.14
C SER A 543 9.90 24.61 -17.45
N GLU A 544 10.32 25.21 -18.57
CA GLU A 544 9.79 24.85 -19.89
C GLU A 544 10.07 23.39 -20.27
N GLU A 545 11.21 22.85 -19.79
CA GLU A 545 11.63 21.47 -20.02
C GLU A 545 11.03 20.47 -19.04
N GLY A 546 10.60 20.91 -17.86
CA GLY A 546 9.91 20.11 -16.85
C GLY A 546 10.71 18.97 -16.22
N LEU A 547 12.04 18.96 -16.38
CA LEU A 547 12.91 17.87 -15.94
C LEU A 547 12.90 17.68 -14.41
N GLU A 548 12.71 18.74 -13.63
CA GLU A 548 12.55 18.68 -12.17
C GLU A 548 11.35 17.86 -11.69
N THR A 549 10.43 17.53 -12.60
CA THR A 549 9.27 16.70 -12.33
C THR A 549 9.53 15.20 -12.52
N ILE A 550 10.74 14.82 -12.95
CA ILE A 550 11.17 13.42 -13.07
C ILE A 550 11.81 12.96 -11.78
N GLU A 551 11.41 11.80 -11.28
CA GLU A 551 12.04 11.18 -10.12
C GLU A 551 12.86 9.94 -10.41
N PHE A 552 12.46 9.17 -11.42
CA PHE A 552 13.09 7.90 -11.74
C PHE A 552 13.04 7.67 -13.24
N LEU A 553 14.11 7.06 -13.75
CA LEU A 553 14.22 6.64 -15.13
C LEU A 553 14.72 5.19 -15.14
N SER A 554 14.19 4.38 -16.05
CA SER A 554 14.71 3.03 -16.31
C SER A 554 14.73 2.75 -17.80
N LEU A 555 15.71 1.95 -18.22
CA LEU A 555 15.86 1.45 -19.58
C LEU A 555 15.65 -0.06 -19.59
N ASP A 556 14.80 -0.52 -20.50
CA ASP A 556 14.69 -1.91 -20.88
C ASP A 556 15.48 -2.13 -22.17
N CYS A 557 16.50 -2.97 -22.09
CA CYS A 557 17.37 -3.36 -23.20
C CYS A 557 17.10 -4.81 -23.65
N THR A 558 16.17 -5.50 -22.99
CA THR A 558 15.90 -6.93 -23.15
C THR A 558 14.71 -7.16 -24.07
N ALA A 559 13.63 -6.39 -23.92
CA ALA A 559 12.40 -6.56 -24.69
C ALA A 559 11.79 -5.22 -25.13
N ALA A 560 11.22 -5.21 -26.34
CA ALA A 560 10.47 -4.06 -26.88
C ALA A 560 8.99 -4.04 -26.47
N GLU A 561 8.49 -5.11 -25.88
CA GLU A 561 7.10 -5.27 -25.39
C GLU A 561 7.04 -6.29 -24.25
N GLY A 562 5.90 -6.37 -23.55
CA GLY A 562 5.71 -7.29 -22.42
C GLY A 562 6.27 -6.79 -21.09
N THR A 563 6.58 -7.71 -20.17
CA THR A 563 7.10 -7.40 -18.82
C THR A 563 8.34 -6.52 -18.88
N TRP A 564 8.42 -5.54 -17.97
CA TRP A 564 9.53 -4.61 -17.91
C TRP A 564 10.78 -5.27 -17.30
N HIS A 565 11.93 -5.10 -17.95
CA HIS A 565 13.24 -5.46 -17.42
C HIS A 565 14.03 -4.20 -17.09
N SER A 566 14.31 -3.98 -15.81
CA SER A 566 15.08 -2.81 -15.35
C SER A 566 16.58 -3.03 -15.50
N ASP A 567 17.06 -3.07 -16.75
CA ASP A 567 18.47 -3.33 -17.11
C ASP A 567 19.39 -2.19 -16.67
N ALA A 568 18.92 -0.95 -16.78
CA ALA A 568 19.55 0.22 -16.18
C ALA A 568 18.50 1.13 -15.56
N GLU A 569 18.85 1.80 -14.47
CA GLU A 569 17.96 2.74 -13.80
C GLU A 569 18.72 3.86 -13.10
N ILE A 570 18.05 4.99 -12.97
CA ILE A 570 18.46 6.07 -12.09
C ILE A 570 17.28 6.55 -11.24
N LEU A 571 17.54 6.73 -9.93
CA LEU A 571 16.63 7.42 -9.02
C LEU A 571 17.26 8.76 -8.63
N ILE A 572 16.49 9.83 -8.78
CA ILE A 572 16.92 11.20 -8.49
C ILE A 572 16.37 11.58 -7.12
N ASN A 573 17.25 11.87 -6.16
CA ASN A 573 16.80 12.32 -4.84
C ASN A 573 16.37 13.80 -4.85
N ARG A 574 15.76 14.27 -3.75
CA ARG A 574 15.27 15.65 -3.63
C ARG A 574 16.33 16.74 -3.84
N LEU A 575 17.61 16.42 -3.64
CA LEU A 575 18.74 17.34 -3.85
C LEU A 575 19.30 17.26 -5.28
N GLY A 576 18.74 16.40 -6.13
CA GLY A 576 19.19 16.17 -7.50
C GLY A 576 20.36 15.20 -7.65
N TYR A 577 20.80 14.51 -6.59
CA TYR A 577 21.83 13.48 -6.72
C TYR A 577 21.23 12.17 -7.25
N VAL A 578 22.04 11.47 -8.03
CA VAL A 578 21.62 10.23 -8.70
C VAL A 578 22.02 9.01 -7.90
N ARG A 579 21.10 8.06 -7.77
CA ARG A 579 21.39 6.66 -7.47
C ARG A 579 21.31 5.86 -8.76
N LYS A 580 22.40 5.20 -9.15
CA LYS A 580 22.45 4.38 -10.38
C LYS A 580 22.39 2.91 -10.00
N ASN A 581 21.43 2.15 -10.54
CA ASN A 581 21.29 0.70 -10.30
C ASN A 581 21.35 0.32 -8.80
N GLY A 582 20.63 1.05 -7.96
CA GLY A 582 20.63 0.85 -6.49
C GLY A 582 21.81 1.47 -5.73
N ILE A 583 22.85 2.00 -6.40
CA ILE A 583 24.07 2.52 -5.78
C ILE A 583 24.01 4.06 -5.71
N ASP A 584 24.05 4.62 -4.49
CA ASP A 584 24.08 6.08 -4.28
C ASP A 584 25.39 6.68 -4.84
N THR A 585 25.29 7.75 -5.62
CA THR A 585 26.47 8.45 -6.18
C THR A 585 26.56 9.89 -5.64
N LYS A 586 27.70 10.55 -5.88
CA LYS A 586 27.88 11.99 -5.64
C LYS A 586 27.58 12.83 -6.88
N GLU A 587 27.08 12.21 -7.94
CA GLU A 587 26.81 12.87 -9.21
C GLU A 587 25.43 13.53 -9.17
N PHE A 588 25.35 14.74 -9.70
CA PHE A 588 24.06 15.37 -9.98
C PHE A 588 23.48 14.77 -11.25
N TRP A 589 22.16 14.72 -11.30
CA TRP A 589 21.48 14.34 -12.52
C TRP A 589 21.77 15.38 -13.60
N ASP A 590 22.06 14.90 -14.80
CA ASP A 590 22.49 15.68 -15.97
C ASP A 590 21.45 15.65 -17.10
N GLY A 591 20.27 15.09 -16.83
CA GLY A 591 19.21 14.88 -17.83
C GLY A 591 19.35 13.58 -18.63
N ALA A 592 20.34 12.72 -18.33
CA ALA A 592 20.57 11.49 -19.07
C ALA A 592 20.49 10.23 -18.20
N ILE A 593 20.22 9.10 -18.87
CA ILE A 593 20.42 7.74 -18.37
C ILE A 593 21.24 6.95 -19.40
N THR A 594 22.06 6.01 -18.93
CA THR A 594 22.96 5.21 -19.78
C THR A 594 22.78 3.72 -19.55
N SER A 595 23.06 2.92 -20.57
CA SER A 595 23.03 1.46 -20.55
C SER A 595 24.14 0.89 -21.43
N GLU A 596 24.61 -0.32 -21.10
CA GLU A 596 25.62 -1.03 -21.90
C GLU A 596 25.02 -1.51 -23.23
N ASN A 597 23.82 -2.09 -23.17
CA ASN A 597 23.09 -2.59 -24.32
C ASN A 597 22.21 -1.51 -24.94
N LYS A 598 21.80 -1.70 -26.20
CA LYS A 598 20.90 -0.75 -26.87
C LYS A 598 19.54 -0.76 -26.16
N PRO A 599 19.07 0.39 -25.64
CA PRO A 599 17.78 0.45 -24.99
C PRO A 599 16.66 0.37 -26.05
N LEU A 600 15.62 -0.37 -25.72
CA LEU A 600 14.43 -0.62 -26.55
C LEU A 600 13.21 0.14 -26.02
N ARG A 601 13.16 0.36 -24.69
CA ARG A 601 12.11 1.13 -24.04
C ARG A 601 12.68 2.02 -22.95
N LEU A 602 11.99 3.13 -22.68
CA LEU A 602 12.25 4.06 -21.59
C LEU A 602 11.04 4.13 -20.67
N LYS A 603 11.26 3.95 -19.37
CA LYS A 603 10.27 4.22 -18.34
C LYS A 603 10.68 5.50 -17.61
N ILE A 604 9.76 6.46 -17.52
CA ILE A 604 9.91 7.67 -16.72
C ILE A 604 8.89 7.62 -15.60
N ARG A 605 9.33 7.81 -14.36
CA ARG A 605 8.44 8.05 -13.22
C ARG A 605 8.49 9.50 -12.80
N ASN A 606 7.34 10.14 -12.68
CA ASN A 606 7.24 11.53 -12.24
C ASN A 606 7.22 11.64 -10.70
N ILE A 607 7.37 12.84 -10.15
CA ILE A 607 7.44 13.09 -8.70
C ILE A 607 6.19 12.70 -7.90
N CYS A 608 5.06 12.45 -8.56
CA CYS A 608 3.84 11.93 -7.95
C CYS A 608 3.78 10.39 -7.97
N GLY A 609 4.77 9.74 -8.58
CA GLY A 609 4.89 8.31 -8.79
C GLY A 609 4.34 7.82 -10.14
N ASP A 610 3.80 8.65 -11.03
CA ASP A 610 3.23 8.11 -12.29
C ASP A 610 4.32 7.60 -13.21
N GLU A 611 4.19 6.35 -13.66
CA GLU A 611 5.10 5.70 -14.59
C GLU A 611 4.53 5.76 -16.01
N SER A 612 5.33 6.30 -16.92
CA SER A 612 5.05 6.40 -18.35
C SER A 612 6.12 5.64 -19.13
N ILE A 613 5.71 4.82 -20.10
CA ILE A 613 6.59 3.97 -20.90
C ILE A 613 6.61 4.46 -22.34
N TYR A 614 7.81 4.60 -22.91
CA TYR A 614 8.06 5.05 -24.27
C TYR A 614 8.87 4.00 -25.02
N LEU A 615 8.52 3.74 -26.29
CA LEU A 615 9.34 2.97 -27.22
C LEU A 615 10.50 3.84 -27.73
N LEU A 616 11.68 3.25 -27.92
CA LEU A 616 12.93 3.94 -28.26
C LEU A 616 13.45 3.62 -29.67
#